data_AF-A0A6G3WT49-F1
#
_entry.id   AF-A0A6G3WT49-F1
#
_cell.length_a   1.000
_cell.length_b   1.000
_cell.length_c   1.000
_cell.angle_alpha   90.00
_cell.angle_beta   90.00
_cell.angle_gamma   90.00
#
_symmetry.space_group_name_H-M   'P 1'
#
loop_
_entity.id
_entity.type
_entity.pdbx_description
1 polymer ?
#
loop_
_entity_poly.entity_id
_entity_poly.type
_entity_poly.pdbx_seq_one_letter_code
_entity_poly.pdbx_strand_id
1 'polypeptide(L)' 'DELLERFDLTKEARRQTGGLSGGQKRRLALALAFVGRPRLVILDEPTTGLDVESRRMLWDRIREFHEGGGTVL' A
#
# COMPACT_ATOMS: atom_id res chain seq x y z
N ASP A 1 -6.54 4.66 -10.81
CA ASP A 1 -5.23 4.77 -11.47
C ASP A 1 -4.17 5.31 -10.52
N GLU A 2 -4.38 6.48 -9.91
CA GLU A 2 -3.44 7.08 -8.94
C GLU A 2 -2.99 6.14 -7.81
N LEU A 3 -3.89 5.39 -7.16
CA LEU A 3 -3.51 4.43 -6.11
C LEU A 3 -2.73 3.22 -6.64
N LEU A 4 -3.04 2.74 -7.85
CA LEU A 4 -2.30 1.62 -8.43
C LEU A 4 -0.87 2.05 -8.78
N GLU A 5 -0.69 3.27 -9.29
CA GLU A 5 0.64 3.84 -9.52
C GLU A 5 1.41 4.05 -8.21
N ARG A 6 0.76 4.63 -7.20
CA ARG A 6 1.38 4.84 -5.88
C ARG A 6 1.89 3.54 -5.25
N PHE A 7 1.20 2.42 -5.47
CA PHE A 7 1.57 1.13 -4.88
C PHE A 7 2.29 0.17 -5.84
N ASP A 8 2.72 0.63 -7.03
CA ASP A 8 3.39 -0.20 -8.03
C ASP A 8 2.58 -1.46 -8.39
N LEU A 9 1.30 -1.24 -8.76
CA LEU A 9 0.32 -2.27 -9.14
C LEU A 9 -0.34 -2.02 -10.49
N THR A 10 0.15 -1.05 -11.27
CA THR A 10 -0.45 -0.68 -12.55
C THR A 10 -0.41 -1.83 -13.56
N LYS A 11 0.64 -2.65 -13.56
CA LYS A 11 0.77 -3.82 -14.47
C LYS A 11 -0.18 -4.96 -14.09
N GLU A 12 -0.63 -4.95 -12.86
CA GLU A 12 -1.46 -5.97 -12.22
C GLU A 12 -2.95 -5.59 -12.21
N ALA A 13 -3.31 -4.41 -12.73
CA ALA A 13 -4.65 -3.84 -12.65
C ALA A 13 -5.79 -4.77 -13.13
N ARG A 14 -5.49 -5.66 -14.09
CA ARG A 14 -6.45 -6.64 -14.63
C ARG A 14 -6.16 -8.08 -14.22
N ARG A 15 -5.16 -8.30 -13.38
CA ARG A 15 -4.78 -9.63 -12.91
C ARG A 15 -5.67 -10.03 -11.75
N GLN A 16 -6.20 -11.26 -11.78
CA GLN A 16 -6.92 -11.79 -10.63
C GLN A 16 -5.99 -11.88 -9.42
N THR A 17 -6.51 -11.55 -8.23
CA THR A 17 -5.77 -11.54 -6.96
C THR A 17 -5.10 -12.89 -6.65
N GLY A 18 -5.70 -14.00 -7.06
CA GLY A 18 -5.10 -15.33 -6.94
C GLY A 18 -3.73 -15.46 -7.62
N GLY A 19 -3.52 -14.73 -8.72
CA GLY A 19 -2.26 -14.74 -9.48
C GLY A 19 -1.20 -13.76 -8.99
N LEU A 20 -1.46 -12.95 -7.96
CA LEU A 20 -0.48 -12.01 -7.41
C LEU A 20 0.54 -12.71 -6.52
N SER A 21 1.79 -12.24 -6.55
CA SER A 21 2.83 -12.64 -5.59
C SER A 21 2.45 -12.21 -4.16
N GLY A 22 3.10 -12.79 -3.15
CA GLY A 22 2.88 -12.40 -1.76
C GLY A 22 3.09 -10.90 -1.52
N GLY A 23 4.16 -10.34 -2.10
CA GLY A 23 4.44 -8.90 -2.04
C GLY A 23 3.36 -8.06 -2.74
N GLN A 24 2.92 -8.46 -3.94
CA GLN A 24 1.84 -7.78 -4.66
C GLN A 24 0.51 -7.80 -3.89
N LYS A 25 0.16 -8.91 -3.25
CA LYS A 25 -1.01 -9.01 -2.37
C LYS A 25 -0.92 -8.07 -1.18
N ARG A 26 0.27 -7.94 -0.58
CA ARG A 26 0.51 -7.01 0.55
C ARG A 26 0.39 -5.56 0.11
N ARG A 27 0.99 -5.19 -1.03
CA ARG A 27 0.85 -3.84 -1.63
C ARG A 27 -0.60 -3.52 -1.95
N LEU A 28 -1.36 -4.50 -2.46
CA LEU A 28 -2.80 -4.33 -2.72
C LEU A 28 -3.60 -4.12 -1.43
N ALA A 29 -3.32 -4.90 -0.38
CA ALA A 29 -3.97 -4.72 0.93
C ALA A 29 -3.70 -3.33 1.51
N LEU A 30 -2.46 -2.84 1.39
CA LEU A 30 -2.12 -1.47 1.77
C LEU A 30 -2.88 -0.45 0.90
N ALA A 31 -2.88 -0.59 -0.42
CA ALA A 31 -3.61 0.31 -1.32
C ALA A 31 -5.11 0.39 -0.97
N LEU A 32 -5.72 -0.74 -0.61
CA LEU A 32 -7.10 -0.80 -0.15
C LEU A 32 -7.34 -0.02 1.14
N ALA A 33 -6.37 0.01 2.06
CA ALA A 33 -6.48 0.80 3.28
C ALA A 33 -6.58 2.32 2.99
N PHE A 34 -6.06 2.79 1.86
CA PHE A 34 -6.09 4.20 1.46
C PHE A 34 -7.20 4.54 0.44
N VAL A 35 -7.95 3.55 -0.08
CA VAL A 35 -8.88 3.75 -1.21
C VAL A 35 -9.98 4.78 -0.95
N GLY A 36 -10.45 4.85 0.30
CA GLY A 36 -11.49 5.78 0.73
C GLY A 36 -10.98 7.19 1.05
N ARG A 37 -9.69 7.50 0.82
CA ARG A 37 -9.03 8.72 1.32
C ARG A 37 -9.32 8.96 2.81
N PRO A 38 -9.08 7.97 3.67
CA PRO A 38 -9.40 8.10 5.09
C PRO A 38 -8.53 9.19 5.74
N ARG A 39 -8.99 9.69 6.90
CA ARG A 39 -8.15 10.54 7.77
C ARG A 39 -7.33 9.73 8.76
N LEU A 40 -7.69 8.47 8.99
CA LEU A 40 -7.04 7.54 9.91
C LEU A 40 -6.90 6.17 9.23
N VAL A 41 -5.69 5.62 9.26
CA VAL A 41 -5.40 4.24 8.85
C VAL A 41 -4.76 3.52 10.03
N ILE A 42 -5.22 2.31 10.34
CA ILE A 42 -4.62 1.47 11.37
C ILE A 42 -3.93 0.30 10.67
N LEU A 43 -2.63 0.12 10.92
CA LEU A 43 -1.80 -0.88 10.29
C LEU A 43 -1.22 -1.82 11.34
N ASP A 44 -1.72 -3.06 11.37
CA ASP A 44 -1.14 -4.11 12.20
C ASP A 44 -0.03 -4.84 11.44
N GLU A 45 1.19 -4.82 11.98
CA GLU A 45 2.38 -5.47 11.42
C GLU A 45 2.59 -5.25 9.90
N PRO A 46 2.59 -3.99 9.40
CA PRO A 46 2.53 -3.72 7.97
C PRO A 46 3.84 -4.04 7.22
N THR A 47 4.94 -4.19 7.94
CA THR A 47 6.27 -4.48 7.36
C THR A 47 6.61 -5.96 7.32
N THR A 48 5.84 -6.81 7.98
CA THR A 48 6.13 -8.24 8.13
C THR A 48 6.06 -8.97 6.77
N GLY A 49 7.14 -9.67 6.43
CA GLY A 49 7.25 -10.42 5.17
C GLY A 49 7.52 -9.56 3.93
N LEU A 50 7.83 -8.27 4.10
CA LEU A 50 8.27 -7.40 3.01
C LEU A 50 9.79 -7.44 2.82
N ASP A 51 10.22 -7.47 1.55
CA ASP A 51 11.62 -7.22 1.18
C ASP A 51 12.02 -5.75 1.52
N VAL A 52 13.30 -5.43 1.31
CA VAL A 52 13.85 -4.11 1.65
C VAL A 52 13.21 -2.97 0.84
N GLU A 53 12.95 -3.21 -0.44
CA GLU A 53 12.39 -2.20 -1.35
C GLU A 53 10.93 -1.93 -1.01
N SER A 54 10.15 -2.98 -0.81
CA SER A 54 8.74 -2.91 -0.40
C SER A 54 8.55 -2.19 0.94
N ARG A 55 9.47 -2.38 1.91
CA ARG A 55 9.44 -1.65 3.18
C ARG A 55 9.68 -0.16 3.02
N ARG A 56 10.66 0.23 2.19
CA ARG A 56 10.94 1.66 1.92
C ARG A 56 9.74 2.33 1.26
N MET A 57 9.17 1.68 0.24
CA MET A 57 7.98 2.16 -0.44
C MET A 57 6.82 2.39 0.54
N LEU A 58 6.55 1.44 1.45
CA LEU A 58 5.53 1.61 2.49
C LEU A 58 5.79 2.84 3.37
N TRP A 59 7.02 3.02 3.85
CA TRP A 59 7.38 4.16 4.69
C TRP A 59 7.21 5.51 3.97
N ASP A 60 7.62 5.58 2.70
CA ASP A 60 7.45 6.80 1.91
C ASP A 60 5.95 7.14 1.72
N ARG A 61 5.09 6.13 1.53
CA ARG A 61 3.63 6.33 1.45
C ARG A 61 3.00 6.77 2.77
N ILE A 62 3.45 6.21 3.89
CA ILE A 62 3.00 6.66 5.22
C ILE A 62 3.39 8.13 5.44
N ARG A 63 4.60 8.53 5.03
CA ARG A 63 5.06 9.92 5.13
C ARG A 63 4.21 10.87 4.27
N GLU A 64 3.99 10.54 3.00
CA GLU A 64 3.13 11.34 2.10
C GLU A 64 1.70 11.46 2.63
N PHE A 65 1.15 10.38 3.18
CA PHE A 65 -0.18 10.40 3.78
C PHE A 65 -0.25 11.31 5.02
N HIS A 66 0.79 11.29 5.85
CA HIS A 66 0.90 12.17 7.01
C HIS A 66 1.06 13.64 6.62
N GLU A 67 1.86 13.94 5.59
CA GLU A 67 1.99 15.29 5.02
C GLU A 67 0.67 15.81 4.47
N GLY A 68 -0.18 14.92 3.95
CA GLY A 68 -1.57 15.22 3.55
C GLY A 68 -2.56 15.42 4.71
N GLY A 69 -2.12 15.36 5.97
CA GLY A 69 -2.96 15.52 7.16
C GLY A 69 -3.66 14.25 7.64
N GLY A 70 -3.28 13.09 7.10
CA GLY A 70 -3.74 11.78 7.57
C GLY A 70 -2.95 11.29 8.79
N THR A 71 -3.55 10.39 9.56
CA THR A 71 -2.91 9.74 10.71
C THR A 71 -2.78 8.24 10.46
N VAL A 72 -1.62 7.66 10.75
CA VAL A 72 -1.41 6.21 10.73
C VAL A 72 -1.12 5.75 12.16
N LEU A 73 -1.82 4.72 12.61
CA LEU A 73 -1.60 4.04 13.90
C LEU A 73 -1.09 2.62 13.67
#